data_AF-A0A3D9BBY2-F1
#
_entry.id   AF-A0A3D9BBY2-F1
#
_cell.length_a   1.000
_cell.length_b   1.000
_cell.length_c   1.000
_cell.angle_alpha   90.00
_cell.angle_beta   90.00
_cell.angle_gamma   90.00
#
_symmetry.space_group_name_H-M   'P 1'
#
loop_
_entity.id
_entity.type
_entity.pdbx_description
1 polymer ?
#
loop_
_entity_poly.entity_id
_entity_poly.type
_entity_poly.pdbx_seq_one_letter_code
_entity_poly.pdbx_strand_id
1 'polypeptide(L)'
;MIKKIKVNQKIPIYSSHDKNSKTESFLQEGDIVEFNREKRRDGIDWIEIILNRKNYFIKKDSSKFSLLKRVKLIDNACTIVFFESKAGEKYTFGEVFTVHSLEGMNQGCIKVKRIFDHAQQEKCINLYYDINKVNISKRIFAKGEEIIITNKIGVFTEVLYGKKTGYILSDIAYYEPKNWWMVAVVSVVGLFMMVGLIYGAISSGWVVKGAFLAIPVIIVSAIIIVFIKGILTIINLVVENIRKRL
;
A
#
# COMPACT_ATOMS: atom_id res chain seq x y z
N MET A 1 10.73 -3.03 -15.00
CA MET A 1 9.44 -3.39 -14.37
C MET A 1 8.43 -2.35 -14.80
N ILE A 2 7.39 -2.74 -15.54
CA ILE A 2 6.38 -1.82 -16.04
C ILE A 2 5.56 -1.34 -14.83
N LYS A 3 5.66 -0.05 -14.54
CA LYS A 3 4.78 0.59 -13.55
C LYS A 3 3.45 0.86 -14.26
N LYS A 4 2.34 0.81 -13.53
CA LYS A 4 1.03 1.16 -14.07
C LYS A 4 0.44 2.28 -13.24
N ILE A 5 -0.41 3.10 -13.84
CA ILE A 5 -1.21 4.11 -13.16
C ILE A 5 -2.69 3.81 -13.37
N LYS A 6 -3.51 4.03 -12.33
CA LYS A 6 -4.97 4.05 -12.42
C LYS A 6 -5.39 5.51 -12.48
N VAL A 7 -6.28 5.81 -13.42
CA VAL A 7 -6.84 7.13 -13.61
C VAL A 7 -8.04 7.29 -12.68
N ASN A 8 -8.01 8.31 -11.83
CA ASN A 8 -9.05 8.61 -10.85
C ASN A 8 -10.02 9.67 -11.35
N GLN A 9 -9.60 10.46 -12.34
CA GLN A 9 -10.39 11.53 -12.95
C GLN A 9 -10.01 11.65 -14.42
N LYS A 10 -10.88 12.23 -15.25
CA LYS A 10 -10.59 12.43 -16.68
C LYS A 10 -9.27 13.20 -16.89
N ILE A 11 -8.33 12.63 -17.66
CA ILE A 11 -7.01 13.21 -17.94
C ILE A 11 -6.83 13.42 -19.45
N PRO A 12 -6.44 14.62 -19.91
CA PRO A 12 -6.06 14.84 -21.30
C PRO A 12 -4.73 14.15 -21.65
N ILE A 13 -4.70 13.52 -22.82
CA ILE A 13 -3.51 12.88 -23.41
C ILE A 13 -2.95 13.78 -24.51
N TYR A 14 -1.63 13.86 -24.58
CA TYR A 14 -0.88 14.66 -25.53
C TYR A 14 0.08 13.80 -26.34
N SER A 15 0.26 14.11 -27.63
CA SER A 15 1.22 13.45 -28.53
C SER A 15 2.66 13.89 -28.28
N SER A 16 2.86 15.08 -27.71
CA SER A 16 4.16 15.63 -27.35
C SER A 16 4.17 16.22 -25.94
N HIS A 17 5.36 16.39 -25.36
CA HIS A 17 5.57 16.89 -23.99
C HIS A 17 6.01 18.35 -23.99
N ASP A 18 5.28 19.18 -24.76
CA ASP A 18 5.57 20.61 -24.95
C ASP A 18 4.39 21.46 -24.48
N LYS A 19 4.65 22.70 -24.05
CA LYS A 19 3.64 23.60 -23.50
C LYS A 19 2.43 23.81 -24.42
N ASN A 20 2.66 23.84 -25.74
CA ASN A 20 1.67 24.09 -26.77
C ASN A 20 1.11 22.80 -27.41
N SER A 21 1.40 21.63 -26.84
CA SER A 21 0.90 20.36 -27.37
C SER A 21 -0.63 20.33 -27.33
N LYS A 22 -1.25 19.94 -28.45
CA LYS A 22 -2.70 19.78 -28.52
C LYS A 22 -3.12 18.48 -27.84
N THR A 23 -4.25 18.53 -27.15
CA THR A 23 -4.89 17.33 -26.61
C THR A 23 -5.32 16.43 -27.76
N GLU A 24 -4.88 15.18 -27.74
CA GLU A 24 -5.20 14.18 -28.75
C GLU A 24 -6.43 13.36 -28.34
N SER A 25 -6.49 12.97 -27.06
CA SER A 25 -7.57 12.16 -26.52
C SER A 25 -7.67 12.33 -25.00
N PHE A 26 -8.51 11.53 -24.34
CA PHE A 26 -8.70 11.57 -22.89
C PHE A 26 -8.68 10.15 -22.31
N LEU A 27 -8.00 9.99 -21.18
CA LEU A 27 -8.20 8.87 -20.29
C LEU A 27 -9.44 9.12 -19.43
N GLN A 28 -10.23 8.08 -19.23
CA GLN A 28 -11.41 8.08 -18.38
C GLN A 28 -11.08 7.57 -16.98
N GLU A 29 -11.92 7.90 -16.02
CA GLU A 29 -11.83 7.34 -14.67
C GLU A 29 -11.95 5.81 -14.70
N GLY A 30 -11.03 5.14 -14.01
CA GLY A 30 -10.90 3.69 -13.98
C GLY A 30 -9.88 3.12 -14.97
N ASP A 31 -9.44 3.90 -15.96
CA ASP A 31 -8.45 3.44 -16.94
C ASP A 31 -7.13 3.08 -16.26
N ILE A 32 -6.55 1.94 -16.65
CA ILE A 32 -5.24 1.49 -16.18
C ILE A 32 -4.28 1.52 -17.35
N VAL A 33 -3.25 2.35 -17.27
CA VAL A 33 -2.28 2.55 -18.35
C VAL A 33 -0.86 2.30 -17.88
N GLU A 34 0.00 1.94 -18.82
CA GLU A 34 1.41 1.72 -18.54
C GLU A 34 2.14 3.04 -18.37
N PHE A 35 2.87 3.16 -17.28
CA PHE A 35 3.77 4.24 -16.98
C PHE A 35 5.17 3.86 -17.44
N ASN A 36 5.80 4.75 -18.21
CA ASN A 36 7.20 4.62 -18.60
C ASN A 36 8.11 5.41 -17.66
N ARG A 37 8.01 6.75 -17.68
CA ARG A 37 8.89 7.65 -16.91
C ARG A 37 8.27 9.03 -16.72
N GLU A 38 8.83 9.79 -15.78
CA GLU A 38 8.55 11.22 -15.63
C GLU A 38 9.57 12.04 -16.43
N LYS A 39 9.15 13.23 -16.90
CA LYS A 39 9.97 14.19 -17.63
C LYS A 39 9.61 15.60 -17.20
N ARG A 40 10.58 16.49 -17.09
CA ARG A 40 10.34 17.91 -16.86
C ARG A 40 10.73 18.71 -18.09
N ARG A 41 9.81 19.51 -18.63
CA ARG A 41 10.06 20.40 -19.78
C ARG A 41 9.24 21.67 -19.64
N ASP A 42 9.86 22.83 -19.89
CA ASP A 42 9.21 24.15 -19.82
C ASP A 42 8.48 24.42 -18.49
N GLY A 43 9.02 23.91 -17.39
CA GLY A 43 8.42 24.05 -16.06
C GLY A 43 7.20 23.16 -15.80
N ILE A 44 6.83 22.28 -16.75
CA ILE A 44 5.74 21.32 -16.62
C ILE A 44 6.34 19.93 -16.38
N ASP A 45 5.85 19.26 -15.35
CA ASP A 45 6.14 17.85 -15.11
C ASP A 45 5.17 16.99 -15.94
N TRP A 46 5.73 16.15 -16.79
CA TRP A 46 5.06 15.24 -17.70
C TRP A 46 5.27 13.80 -17.28
N ILE A 47 4.28 12.97 -17.58
CA ILE A 47 4.36 11.53 -17.43
C ILE A 47 4.22 10.91 -18.81
N GLU A 48 5.22 10.14 -19.20
CA GLU A 48 5.20 9.34 -20.42
C GLU A 48 4.45 8.03 -20.14
N ILE A 49 3.36 7.82 -20.86
CA ILE A 49 2.51 6.63 -20.80
C ILE A 49 2.57 5.86 -22.12
N ILE A 50 2.32 4.55 -22.06
CA ILE A 50 2.29 3.69 -23.25
C ILE A 50 0.85 3.24 -23.50
N LEU A 51 0.32 3.60 -24.67
CA LEU A 51 -1.00 3.18 -25.15
C LEU A 51 -0.84 2.56 -26.54
N ASN A 52 -1.36 1.36 -26.75
CA ASN A 52 -1.29 0.66 -28.04
C ASN A 52 0.14 0.63 -28.63
N ARG A 53 1.15 0.38 -27.78
CA ARG A 53 2.60 0.38 -28.12
C ARG A 53 3.16 1.72 -28.63
N LYS A 54 2.43 2.83 -28.45
CA LYS A 54 2.91 4.19 -28.73
C LYS A 54 3.04 4.98 -27.43
N ASN A 55 3.99 5.91 -27.42
CA ASN A 55 4.23 6.78 -26.27
C ASN A 55 3.34 8.02 -26.38
N TYR A 56 2.67 8.35 -25.29
CA TYR A 56 1.91 9.57 -25.11
C TYR A 56 2.29 10.24 -23.81
N PHE A 57 1.80 11.45 -23.60
CA PHE A 57 2.14 12.25 -22.44
C PHE A 57 0.88 12.73 -21.72
N ILE A 58 0.94 12.75 -20.40
CA ILE A 58 -0.05 13.40 -19.55
C ILE A 58 0.67 14.39 -18.64
N LYS A 59 0.01 15.49 -18.29
CA LYS A 59 0.54 16.43 -17.30
C LYS A 59 0.44 15.79 -15.91
N LYS A 60 1.51 15.88 -15.13
CA LYS A 60 1.55 15.32 -13.78
C LYS A 60 0.61 16.10 -12.87
N ASP A 61 -0.44 15.42 -12.43
CA ASP A 61 -1.38 15.89 -11.43
C ASP A 61 -1.70 14.73 -10.49
N SER A 62 -1.07 14.72 -9.31
CA SER A 62 -1.17 13.62 -8.36
C SER A 62 -2.58 13.42 -7.79
N SER A 63 -3.50 14.37 -8.01
CA SER A 63 -4.91 14.19 -7.64
C SER A 63 -5.68 13.32 -8.65
N LYS A 64 -5.21 13.25 -9.90
CA LYS A 64 -5.96 12.62 -11.01
C LYS A 64 -5.61 11.17 -11.29
N PHE A 65 -4.51 10.67 -10.72
CA PHE A 65 -4.11 9.28 -10.91
C PHE A 65 -3.40 8.72 -9.66
N SER A 66 -3.44 7.41 -9.53
CA SER A 66 -2.71 6.67 -8.51
C SER A 66 -1.73 5.68 -9.13
N LEU A 67 -0.51 5.62 -8.59
CA LEU A 67 0.48 4.63 -9.00
C LEU A 67 0.10 3.26 -8.43
N LEU A 68 -0.02 2.25 -9.31
CA LEU A 68 -0.27 0.88 -8.89
C LEU A 68 0.98 0.32 -8.21
N LYS A 69 0.81 -0.13 -6.97
CA LYS A 69 1.88 -0.77 -6.20
C LYS A 69 1.62 -2.26 -6.14
N ARG A 70 2.50 -3.05 -6.76
CA ARG A 70 2.48 -4.50 -6.61
C ARG A 70 3.20 -4.87 -5.32
N VAL A 71 2.48 -5.53 -4.42
CA VAL A 71 2.99 -5.88 -3.08
C VAL A 71 2.67 -7.33 -2.77
N LYS A 72 3.47 -7.93 -1.87
CA LYS A 72 3.21 -9.25 -1.27
C LYS A 72 2.78 -9.09 0.17
N LEU A 73 1.72 -9.80 0.55
CA LEU A 73 1.16 -9.73 1.90
C LEU A 73 2.13 -10.34 2.92
N ILE A 74 2.36 -9.66 4.04
CA ILE A 74 3.11 -10.17 5.20
C ILE A 74 2.16 -10.74 6.24
N ASP A 75 1.00 -10.12 6.42
CA ASP A 75 -0.04 -10.61 7.32
C ASP A 75 -0.42 -12.06 6.99
N ASN A 76 -0.79 -12.83 8.03
CA ASN A 76 -1.17 -14.23 7.89
C ASN A 76 -2.39 -14.39 6.97
N ALA A 77 -3.38 -13.52 7.13
CA ALA A 77 -4.53 -13.48 6.24
C ALA A 77 -5.22 -12.11 6.19
N CYS A 78 -5.83 -11.78 5.06
CA CYS A 78 -6.67 -10.59 4.91
C CYS A 78 -7.93 -10.92 4.08
N THR A 79 -9.09 -10.44 4.51
CA THR A 79 -10.34 -10.56 3.75
C THR A 79 -10.45 -9.42 2.76
N ILE A 80 -10.58 -9.76 1.48
CA ILE A 80 -10.97 -8.83 0.44
C ILE A 80 -12.49 -8.92 0.23
N VAL A 81 -13.12 -7.76 0.08
CA VAL A 81 -14.53 -7.66 -0.29
C VAL A 81 -14.65 -7.02 -1.67
N PHE A 82 -15.51 -7.60 -2.49
CA PHE A 82 -15.91 -7.09 -3.79
C PHE A 82 -17.40 -6.81 -3.78
N PHE A 83 -17.82 -5.82 -4.55
CA PHE A 83 -19.22 -5.55 -4.80
C PHE A 83 -19.45 -5.32 -6.30
N GLU A 84 -20.62 -5.75 -6.77
CA GLU A 84 -21.10 -5.50 -8.13
C GLU A 84 -22.54 -4.99 -8.06
N SER A 85 -22.85 -3.94 -8.81
CA SER A 85 -24.21 -3.39 -8.87
C SER A 85 -25.14 -4.36 -9.60
N LYS A 86 -26.34 -4.57 -9.03
CA LYS A 86 -27.40 -5.35 -9.69
C LYS A 86 -28.06 -4.59 -10.84
N ALA A 87 -28.12 -3.26 -10.74
CA ALA A 87 -28.77 -2.37 -11.72
C ALA A 87 -27.79 -1.79 -12.76
N GLY A 88 -26.50 -2.15 -12.70
CA GLY A 88 -25.46 -1.59 -13.57
C GLY A 88 -25.01 -0.17 -13.19
N GLU A 89 -25.57 0.41 -12.13
CA GLU A 89 -25.13 1.69 -11.56
C GLU A 89 -23.68 1.60 -11.06
N LYS A 90 -22.93 2.69 -11.22
CA LYS A 90 -21.59 2.81 -10.65
C LYS A 90 -21.69 3.39 -9.24
N TYR A 91 -21.50 2.53 -8.25
CA TYR A 91 -21.37 2.97 -6.86
C TYR A 91 -19.92 3.04 -6.43
N THR A 92 -19.63 4.01 -5.56
CA THR A 92 -18.39 4.11 -4.81
C THR A 92 -18.47 3.27 -3.53
N PHE A 93 -17.32 2.95 -2.93
CA PHE A 93 -17.28 2.16 -1.70
C PHE A 93 -18.11 2.78 -0.55
N GLY A 94 -18.06 4.10 -0.39
CA GLY A 94 -18.77 4.81 0.68
C GLY A 94 -20.29 4.90 0.46
N GLU A 95 -20.77 4.73 -0.77
CA GLU A 95 -22.20 4.66 -1.08
C GLU A 95 -22.78 3.26 -0.83
N VAL A 96 -21.95 2.22 -0.94
CA VAL A 96 -22.38 0.83 -0.76
C VAL A 96 -22.31 0.40 0.71
N PHE A 97 -21.22 0.76 1.39
CA PHE A 97 -20.93 0.23 2.71
C PHE A 97 -21.00 1.28 3.82
N THR A 98 -21.59 0.87 4.93
CA THR A 98 -21.64 1.63 6.18
C THR A 98 -21.12 0.76 7.32
N VAL A 99 -20.54 1.40 8.35
CA VAL A 99 -20.00 0.69 9.53
C VAL A 99 -21.08 0.38 10.57
N HIS A 100 -22.24 1.03 10.45
CA HIS A 100 -23.38 0.88 11.35
C HIS A 100 -24.59 0.37 10.57
N SER A 101 -25.44 -0.44 11.20
CA SER A 101 -26.72 -0.80 10.61
C SER A 101 -27.61 0.44 10.48
N LEU A 102 -28.34 0.55 9.37
CA LEU A 102 -29.35 1.59 9.17
C LEU A 102 -30.72 0.95 9.39
N GLU A 103 -31.46 1.47 10.37
CA GLU A 103 -32.81 1.01 10.68
C GLU A 103 -33.74 1.23 9.49
N GLY A 104 -34.62 0.25 9.21
CA GLY A 104 -35.61 0.33 8.13
C GLY A 104 -35.11 -0.06 6.73
N MET A 105 -33.85 -0.45 6.57
CA MET A 105 -33.33 -0.98 5.29
C MET A 105 -33.19 -2.51 5.30
N ASN A 106 -33.39 -3.14 4.14
CA ASN A 106 -33.09 -4.56 3.95
C ASN A 106 -31.57 -4.77 3.81
N GLN A 107 -30.90 -4.94 4.94
CA GLN A 107 -29.43 -4.90 5.00
C GLN A 107 -28.79 -6.28 5.10
N GLY A 108 -27.70 -6.44 4.37
CA GLY A 108 -26.74 -7.52 4.51
C GLY A 108 -25.57 -7.05 5.37
N CYS A 109 -24.88 -7.99 6.00
CA CYS A 109 -23.68 -7.71 6.77
C CYS A 109 -22.54 -8.58 6.27
N ILE A 110 -21.39 -7.96 6.01
CA ILE A 110 -20.15 -8.66 5.68
C ILE A 110 -19.05 -8.31 6.66
N LYS A 111 -18.43 -9.36 7.19
CA LYS A 111 -17.30 -9.26 8.11
C LYS A 111 -15.98 -9.21 7.36
N VAL A 112 -15.23 -8.12 7.49
CA VAL A 112 -13.89 -7.94 6.93
C VAL A 112 -12.86 -8.17 8.01
N LYS A 113 -12.00 -9.18 7.83
CA LYS A 113 -10.99 -9.59 8.81
C LYS A 113 -9.58 -9.39 8.31
N ARG A 114 -8.66 -9.14 9.24
CA ARG A 114 -7.22 -9.19 9.08
C ARG A 114 -6.59 -9.96 10.24
N ILE A 115 -5.66 -10.85 9.93
CA ILE A 115 -4.90 -11.65 10.89
C ILE A 115 -3.43 -11.26 10.77
N PHE A 116 -2.87 -10.69 11.83
CA PHE A 116 -1.49 -10.18 11.85
C PHE A 116 -0.47 -11.32 11.80
N ASP A 117 0.74 -11.02 11.33
CA ASP A 117 1.88 -11.95 11.36
C ASP A 117 2.23 -12.31 12.83
N HIS A 118 2.57 -13.57 13.11
CA HIS A 118 2.86 -14.11 14.45
C HIS A 118 1.71 -14.12 15.50
N ALA A 119 0.45 -14.01 15.04
CA ALA A 119 -0.85 -14.19 15.72
C ALA A 119 -0.91 -14.37 17.27
N GLN A 120 -1.41 -13.31 17.94
CA GLN A 120 -2.55 -13.37 18.87
C GLN A 120 -3.58 -12.23 18.64
N GLN A 121 -3.35 -11.34 17.67
CA GLN A 121 -4.25 -10.21 17.40
C GLN A 121 -5.00 -10.43 16.09
N GLU A 122 -6.28 -10.09 16.08
CA GLU A 122 -7.10 -9.99 14.87
C GLU A 122 -7.78 -8.62 14.84
N LYS A 123 -7.97 -8.08 13.63
CA LYS A 123 -8.78 -6.88 13.42
C LYS A 123 -9.97 -7.22 12.56
N CYS A 124 -11.15 -6.81 13.00
CA CYS A 124 -12.41 -7.14 12.38
C CYS A 124 -13.30 -5.90 12.30
N ILE A 125 -13.91 -5.67 11.14
CA ILE A 125 -14.93 -4.63 10.94
C ILE A 125 -16.12 -5.28 10.24
N ASN A 126 -17.33 -5.00 10.71
CA ASN A 126 -18.57 -5.36 10.02
C ASN A 126 -18.95 -4.21 9.09
N LEU A 127 -19.30 -4.55 7.86
CA LEU A 127 -19.81 -3.62 6.87
C LEU A 127 -21.25 -4.01 6.52
N TYR A 128 -22.13 -3.03 6.59
CA TYR A 128 -23.54 -3.17 6.24
C TYR A 128 -23.78 -2.58 4.86
N TYR A 129 -24.64 -3.24 4.08
CA TYR A 129 -24.96 -2.85 2.71
C TYR A 129 -26.42 -3.19 2.38
N ASP A 130 -26.99 -2.51 1.39
CA ASP A 130 -28.33 -2.81 0.88
C ASP A 130 -28.30 -4.04 -0.04
N ILE A 131 -28.97 -5.13 0.35
CA ILE A 131 -29.00 -6.39 -0.40
C ILE A 131 -29.66 -6.19 -1.78
N ASN A 132 -30.56 -5.22 -1.91
CA ASN A 132 -31.28 -5.00 -3.15
C ASN A 132 -30.43 -4.28 -4.21
N LYS A 133 -29.39 -3.53 -3.82
CA LYS A 133 -28.57 -2.73 -4.73
C LYS A 133 -27.37 -3.48 -5.28
N VAL A 134 -26.72 -4.31 -4.46
CA VAL A 134 -25.42 -4.90 -4.80
C VAL A 134 -25.34 -6.40 -4.49
N ASN A 135 -24.52 -7.09 -5.27
CA ASN A 135 -24.03 -8.43 -4.97
C ASN A 135 -22.66 -8.33 -4.33
N ILE A 136 -22.49 -8.97 -3.17
CA ILE A 136 -21.23 -8.97 -2.43
C ILE A 136 -20.55 -10.34 -2.57
N SER A 137 -19.24 -10.32 -2.82
CA SER A 137 -18.40 -11.52 -2.74
C SER A 137 -17.15 -11.23 -1.94
N LYS A 138 -16.54 -12.28 -1.38
CA LYS A 138 -15.31 -12.18 -0.59
C LYS A 138 -14.32 -13.27 -0.93
N ARG A 139 -13.06 -12.97 -0.67
CA ARG A 139 -11.97 -13.93 -0.70
C ARG A 139 -11.04 -13.67 0.47
N ILE A 140 -10.33 -14.70 0.91
CA ILE A 140 -9.26 -14.58 1.89
C ILE A 140 -7.95 -14.65 1.13
N PHE A 141 -7.12 -13.62 1.31
CA PHE A 141 -5.74 -13.62 0.88
C PHE A 141 -4.86 -14.20 1.98
N ALA A 142 -3.92 -15.07 1.60
CA ALA A 142 -2.95 -15.66 2.51
C ALA A 142 -1.60 -14.93 2.45
N LYS A 143 -0.77 -15.14 3.48
CA LYS A 143 0.61 -14.64 3.52
C LYS A 143 1.38 -14.97 2.23
N GLY A 144 2.08 -13.98 1.69
CA GLY A 144 2.90 -14.10 0.49
C GLY A 144 2.15 -13.95 -0.83
N GLU A 145 0.81 -13.96 -0.85
CA GLU A 145 0.05 -13.69 -2.07
C GLU A 145 0.26 -12.25 -2.55
N GLU A 146 0.26 -12.08 -3.89
CA GLU A 146 0.44 -10.79 -4.54
C GLU A 146 -0.88 -10.05 -4.68
N ILE A 147 -0.86 -8.78 -4.26
CA ILE A 147 -1.97 -7.83 -4.44
C ILE A 147 -1.46 -6.56 -5.10
N ILE A 148 -2.33 -5.88 -5.84
CA ILE A 148 -2.03 -4.59 -6.44
C ILE A 148 -2.82 -3.53 -5.69
N ILE A 149 -2.14 -2.70 -4.91
CA ILE A 149 -2.75 -1.57 -4.21
C ILE A 149 -2.91 -0.42 -5.19
N THR A 150 -4.12 0.14 -5.25
CA THR A 150 -4.49 1.24 -6.15
C THR A 150 -4.72 2.54 -5.40
N ASN A 151 -5.48 2.52 -4.30
CA ASN A 151 -5.83 3.73 -3.57
C ASN A 151 -6.10 3.44 -2.08
N LYS A 152 -6.10 4.47 -1.23
CA LYS A 152 -6.52 4.38 0.17
C LYS A 152 -7.78 5.21 0.38
N ILE A 153 -8.80 4.62 1.01
CA ILE A 153 -10.11 5.21 1.27
C ILE A 153 -10.40 5.08 2.77
N GLY A 154 -10.05 6.10 3.55
CA GLY A 154 -10.20 6.09 5.00
C GLY A 154 -9.48 4.90 5.64
N VAL A 155 -10.26 4.03 6.31
CA VAL A 155 -9.75 2.81 6.97
C VAL A 155 -9.60 1.61 6.02
N PHE A 156 -9.99 1.74 4.76
CA PHE A 156 -9.88 0.71 3.73
C PHE A 156 -8.84 1.05 2.66
N THR A 157 -8.27 0.02 2.05
CA THR A 157 -7.38 0.13 0.89
C THR A 157 -8.06 -0.55 -0.28
N GLU A 158 -8.12 0.17 -1.39
CA GLU A 158 -8.58 -0.35 -2.67
C GLU A 158 -7.45 -1.18 -3.30
N VAL A 159 -7.81 -2.37 -3.75
CA VAL A 159 -6.90 -3.33 -4.35
C VAL A 159 -7.49 -3.89 -5.64
N LEU A 160 -6.63 -4.16 -6.62
CA LEU A 160 -7.00 -4.80 -7.87
C LEU A 160 -6.66 -6.30 -7.79
N TYR A 161 -7.66 -7.14 -8.02
CA TYR A 161 -7.50 -8.59 -8.16
C TYR A 161 -8.03 -9.05 -9.52
N GLY A 162 -7.12 -9.44 -10.40
CA GLY A 162 -7.46 -9.71 -11.80
C GLY A 162 -8.01 -8.46 -12.48
N LYS A 163 -9.29 -8.50 -12.87
CA LYS A 163 -10.02 -7.36 -13.46
C LYS A 163 -10.98 -6.68 -12.46
N LYS A 164 -11.10 -7.18 -11.24
CA LYS A 164 -12.05 -6.68 -10.23
C LYS A 164 -11.36 -5.78 -9.23
N THR A 165 -12.03 -4.69 -8.88
CA THR A 165 -11.65 -3.82 -7.77
C THR A 165 -12.27 -4.36 -6.49
N GLY A 166 -11.45 -4.61 -5.48
CA GLY A 166 -11.87 -5.01 -4.15
C GLY A 166 -11.29 -4.11 -3.07
N TYR A 167 -11.70 -4.37 -1.83
CA TYR A 167 -11.38 -3.53 -0.68
C TYR A 167 -10.95 -4.40 0.50
N ILE A 168 -9.86 -3.99 1.14
CA ILE A 168 -9.27 -4.62 2.32
C ILE A 168 -9.08 -3.56 3.41
N LEU A 169 -8.76 -3.96 4.65
CA LEU A 169 -8.38 -3.01 5.70
C LEU A 169 -7.05 -2.32 5.36
N SER A 170 -6.92 -1.03 5.66
CA SER A 170 -5.85 -0.18 5.12
C SER A 170 -4.49 -0.30 5.80
N ASP A 171 -4.43 -0.88 6.98
CA ASP A 171 -3.24 -0.98 7.82
C ASP A 171 -2.43 -2.26 7.57
N ILE A 172 -2.72 -3.01 6.49
CA ILE A 172 -2.06 -4.28 6.17
C ILE A 172 -0.55 -4.18 6.07
N ALA A 173 0.14 -5.22 6.55
CA ALA A 173 1.58 -5.35 6.41
C ALA A 173 1.92 -6.02 5.07
N TYR A 174 2.81 -5.40 4.30
CA TYR A 174 3.24 -5.90 2.99
C TYR A 174 4.67 -5.46 2.67
N TYR A 175 5.30 -6.12 1.70
CA TYR A 175 6.54 -5.66 1.08
C TYR A 175 6.39 -5.59 -0.43
N GLU A 176 7.08 -4.65 -1.05
CA GLU A 176 7.24 -4.64 -2.52
C GLU A 176 8.25 -5.75 -2.89
N PRO A 177 7.99 -6.61 -3.89
CA PRO A 177 8.89 -7.71 -4.25
C PRO A 177 10.34 -7.27 -4.51
N LYS A 178 10.53 -6.04 -5.01
CA LYS A 178 11.84 -5.43 -5.24
C LYS A 178 12.66 -5.24 -3.95
N ASN A 179 11.99 -5.18 -2.80
CA ASN A 179 12.58 -4.90 -1.49
C ASN A 179 12.68 -6.15 -0.60
N TRP A 180 12.51 -7.36 -1.14
CA TRP A 180 12.69 -8.60 -0.37
C TRP A 180 14.06 -8.69 0.32
N TRP A 181 15.12 -8.25 -0.38
CA TRP A 181 16.47 -8.20 0.18
C TRP A 181 16.58 -7.29 1.40
N MET A 182 15.76 -6.23 1.50
CA MET A 182 15.76 -5.32 2.65
C MET A 182 15.28 -6.02 3.91
N VAL A 183 14.30 -6.93 3.81
CA VAL A 183 13.85 -7.77 4.93
C VAL A 183 14.99 -8.68 5.39
N ALA A 184 15.68 -9.33 4.45
CA ALA A 184 16.83 -10.17 4.76
C ALA A 184 17.96 -9.38 5.45
N VAL A 185 18.29 -8.19 4.94
CA VAL A 185 19.32 -7.31 5.54
C VAL A 185 18.93 -6.87 6.95
N VAL A 186 17.69 -6.42 7.17
CA VAL A 186 17.21 -6.02 8.49
C VAL A 186 17.28 -7.18 9.49
N SER A 187 16.87 -8.38 9.07
CA SER A 187 16.97 -9.58 9.91
C SER A 187 18.40 -9.96 10.27
N VAL A 188 19.32 -9.91 9.29
CA VAL A 188 20.74 -10.22 9.51
C VAL A 188 21.39 -9.19 10.45
N VAL A 189 21.13 -7.90 10.24
CA VAL A 189 21.61 -6.82 11.12
C VAL A 189 21.07 -6.98 12.55
N GLY A 190 19.79 -7.30 12.70
CA GLY A 190 19.20 -7.58 14.01
C GLY A 190 19.84 -8.77 14.72
N LEU A 191 20.17 -9.83 13.98
CA LEU A 191 20.82 -11.03 14.51
C LEU A 191 22.26 -10.73 14.96
N PHE A 192 23.03 -9.96 14.18
CA PHE A 192 24.36 -9.50 14.58
C PHE A 192 24.33 -8.61 15.81
N MET A 193 23.34 -7.71 15.95
CA MET A 193 23.18 -6.91 17.16
C MET A 193 22.87 -7.78 18.38
N MET A 194 22.00 -8.78 18.25
CA MET A 194 21.70 -9.74 19.32
C MET A 194 22.94 -10.51 19.76
N VAL A 195 23.72 -11.04 18.82
CA VAL A 195 24.97 -11.75 19.12
C VAL A 195 25.99 -10.81 19.78
N GLY A 196 26.11 -9.56 19.31
CA GLY A 196 26.97 -8.55 19.91
C GLY A 196 26.58 -8.21 21.35
N LEU A 197 25.28 -8.09 21.65
CA LEU A 197 24.77 -7.86 23.00
C LEU A 197 25.06 -9.05 23.94
N ILE A 198 24.88 -10.28 23.46
CA ILE A 198 25.18 -11.50 24.22
C ILE A 198 26.68 -11.61 24.49
N TYR A 199 27.53 -11.38 23.47
CA TYR A 199 28.98 -11.41 23.63
C TYR A 199 29.47 -10.30 24.57
N GLY A 200 28.90 -9.09 24.47
CA GLY A 200 29.17 -7.99 25.39
C GLY A 200 28.81 -8.33 26.84
N ALA A 201 27.67 -8.98 27.07
CA ALA A 201 27.25 -9.44 28.40
C ALA A 201 28.14 -10.54 28.98
N ILE A 202 28.64 -11.45 28.14
CA ILE A 202 29.55 -12.53 28.56
C ILE A 202 30.95 -11.98 28.87
N SER A 203 31.51 -11.17 27.96
CA SER A 203 32.86 -10.60 28.11
C SER A 203 33.00 -9.60 29.25
N SER A 204 31.90 -8.93 29.64
CA SER A 204 31.88 -8.03 30.80
C SER A 204 31.67 -8.75 32.14
N GLY A 205 31.46 -10.08 32.16
CA GLY A 205 31.27 -10.87 33.39
C GLY A 205 29.87 -10.74 34.00
N TRP A 206 28.88 -10.26 33.24
CA TRP A 206 27.56 -9.86 33.75
C TRP A 206 26.60 -11.03 34.00
N VAL A 207 26.97 -12.26 33.63
CA VAL A 207 26.15 -13.47 33.78
C VAL A 207 25.87 -13.84 35.25
N VAL A 208 26.59 -13.26 36.22
CA VAL A 208 26.54 -13.66 37.64
C VAL A 208 25.46 -12.95 38.48
N LYS A 209 24.79 -11.88 38.00
CA LYS A 209 23.83 -11.10 38.83
C LYS A 209 22.49 -10.86 38.12
N GLY A 210 21.75 -11.94 37.90
CA GLY A 210 20.55 -12.04 37.04
C GLY A 210 19.36 -11.10 37.33
N ALA A 211 19.26 -10.44 38.48
CA ALA A 211 18.09 -9.61 38.82
C ALA A 211 18.26 -8.09 38.58
N PHE A 212 19.48 -7.56 38.54
CA PHE A 212 19.73 -6.12 38.31
C PHE A 212 19.75 -5.72 36.82
N LEU A 213 19.63 -6.69 35.91
CA LEU A 213 19.89 -6.53 34.46
C LEU A 213 18.71 -6.01 33.64
N ALA A 214 17.49 -5.94 34.18
CA ALA A 214 16.34 -5.44 33.41
C ALA A 214 16.52 -3.96 33.03
N ILE A 215 17.03 -3.13 33.94
CA ILE A 215 17.11 -1.68 33.74
C ILE A 215 18.15 -1.30 32.67
N PRO A 216 19.41 -1.82 32.68
CA PRO A 216 20.37 -1.52 31.62
C PRO A 216 19.95 -2.06 30.26
N VAL A 217 19.33 -3.25 30.20
CA VAL A 217 18.82 -3.83 28.94
C VAL A 217 17.70 -2.98 28.36
N ILE A 218 16.78 -2.46 29.17
CA ILE A 218 15.74 -1.54 28.72
C ILE A 218 16.35 -0.23 28.19
N ILE A 219 17.35 0.33 28.87
CA ILE A 219 18.03 1.56 28.44
C ILE A 219 18.77 1.35 27.11
N VAL A 220 19.55 0.27 26.99
CA VAL A 220 20.27 -0.06 25.75
C VAL A 220 19.29 -0.35 24.61
N SER A 221 18.18 -1.05 24.89
CA SER A 221 17.12 -1.29 23.91
C SER A 221 16.46 0.02 23.44
N ALA A 222 16.21 0.96 24.35
CA ALA A 222 15.67 2.27 24.01
C ALA A 222 16.63 3.08 23.12
N ILE A 223 17.93 3.06 23.44
CA ILE A 223 18.96 3.73 22.63
C ILE A 223 19.02 3.11 21.22
N ILE A 224 18.99 1.77 21.11
CA ILE A 224 19.00 1.06 19.82
C ILE A 224 17.75 1.42 19.00
N ILE A 225 16.56 1.44 19.61
CA ILE A 225 15.32 1.83 18.93
C ILE A 225 15.40 3.27 18.39
N VAL A 226 15.97 4.19 19.17
CA VAL A 226 16.18 5.58 18.74
C VAL A 226 17.16 5.65 17.56
N PHE A 227 18.26 4.88 17.59
CA PHE A 227 19.21 4.81 16.49
C PHE A 227 18.61 4.21 15.21
N ILE A 228 17.86 3.11 15.32
CA ILE A 228 17.17 2.49 14.19
C ILE A 228 16.16 3.47 13.58
N LYS A 229 15.37 4.17 14.41
CA LYS A 229 14.46 5.21 13.94
C LYS A 229 15.21 6.35 13.24
N GLY A 230 16.36 6.78 13.77
CA GLY A 230 17.21 7.80 13.16
C GLY A 230 17.71 7.37 11.78
N ILE A 231 18.27 6.16 11.67
CA ILE A 231 18.75 5.60 10.40
C ILE A 231 17.61 5.47 9.39
N LEU A 232 16.45 4.96 9.81
CA LEU A 232 15.26 4.87 8.94
C LEU A 232 14.80 6.25 8.44
N THR A 233 14.88 7.27 9.29
CA THR A 233 14.52 8.64 8.94
C THR A 233 15.51 9.23 7.93
N ILE A 234 16.82 9.00 8.12
CA ILE A 234 17.86 9.42 7.16
C ILE A 234 17.69 8.70 5.83
N ILE A 235 17.45 7.38 5.84
CA ILE A 235 17.21 6.60 4.61
C ILE A 235 15.96 7.13 3.89
N ASN A 236 14.86 7.38 4.61
CA ASN A 236 13.65 7.96 4.03
C ASN A 236 13.91 9.36 3.44
N LEU A 237 14.67 10.21 4.14
CA LEU A 237 15.07 11.53 3.65
C LEU A 237 15.93 11.44 2.38
N VAL A 238 16.90 10.52 2.33
CA VAL A 238 17.74 10.30 1.16
C VAL A 238 16.91 9.77 -0.01
N VAL A 239 16.02 8.81 0.25
CA VAL A 239 15.11 8.27 -0.78
C VAL A 239 14.15 9.34 -1.30
N GLU A 240 13.60 10.19 -0.43
CA GLU A 240 12.75 11.33 -0.85
C GLU A 240 13.54 12.37 -1.64
N ASN A 241 14.77 12.70 -1.25
CA ASN A 241 15.61 13.64 -1.98
C ASN A 241 16.02 13.11 -3.36
N ILE A 242 16.34 11.82 -3.47
CA ILE A 242 16.60 11.17 -4.75
C ILE A 242 15.33 11.18 -5.61
N ARG A 243 14.15 10.96 -5.01
CA ARG A 243 12.86 11.00 -5.70
C ARG A 243 12.39 12.41 -6.09
N LYS A 244 12.89 13.47 -5.43
CA LYS A 244 12.66 14.87 -5.84
C LYS A 244 13.62 15.35 -6.93
N ARG A 245 14.79 14.70 -7.08
CA ARG A 245 15.81 15.03 -8.09
C ARG A 245 15.70 14.21 -9.39
N LEU A 246 14.94 13.12 -9.39
CA LEU A 246 14.58 12.30 -10.56
C LEU A 246 13.14 12.58 -11.00
#